data_AF-A0AAV3QVM8-F1
#
_entry.id   AF-A0AAV3QVM8-F1
#
_cell.length_a   1.000
_cell.length_b   1.000
_cell.length_c   1.000
_cell.angle_alpha   90.00
_cell.angle_beta   90.00
_cell.angle_gamma   90.00
#
_symmetry.space_group_name_H-M   'P 1'
#
loop_
_entity.id
_entity.type
_entity.pdbx_description
1 polymer ?
#
loop_
_entity_poly.entity_id
_entity_poly.type
_entity_poly.pdbx_seq_one_letter_code
_entity_poly.pdbx_strand_id
1 'polypeptide(L)'
;MTCNPNWIEIRECLKPGEEAHNRPDLLCRVFKAKLSILNDRIMSGQIFEVVSIVHVIEFKKRGLPHAHFLIILKPAYKYLSPEAYDRIVSAELLDKNEDPYLFNLVVTHMMHGPCGSLNPKNVSMVNGKCKNHYAKEFAEYTTQGTGTYPIYRRRNDGRTVKVRGHVLDNRWVIPYKLSYQCRVVL
;
A
#
# COMPACT_ATOMS: atom_id res chain seq x y z
N MET A 1 -7.34 -1.25 -4.26
CA MET A 1 -7.97 -0.09 -3.58
C MET A 1 -8.77 -0.56 -2.37
N THR A 2 -8.63 0.05 -1.19
CA THR A 2 -9.47 -0.27 0.00
C THR A 2 -10.44 0.87 0.24
N CYS A 3 -11.70 0.57 0.56
CA CYS A 3 -12.64 1.59 1.02
C CYS A 3 -12.11 2.26 2.30
N ASN A 4 -12.13 3.60 2.32
CA ASN A 4 -11.79 4.39 3.49
C ASN A 4 -13.08 4.99 4.06
N PRO A 5 -13.53 4.57 5.26
CA PRO A 5 -14.72 5.13 5.89
C PRO A 5 -14.62 6.64 6.18
N ASN A 6 -13.41 7.20 6.20
CA ASN A 6 -13.15 8.61 6.46
C ASN A 6 -13.20 9.49 5.21
N TRP A 7 -13.55 8.96 4.04
CA TRP A 7 -13.75 9.79 2.85
C TRP A 7 -14.86 10.81 3.09
N ILE A 8 -14.63 12.04 2.61
CA ILE A 8 -15.52 13.17 2.87
C ILE A 8 -16.93 12.91 2.33
N GLU A 9 -17.04 12.26 1.17
CA GLU A 9 -18.32 11.92 0.55
C GLU A 9 -19.14 10.93 1.39
N ILE A 10 -18.49 10.14 2.26
CA ILE A 10 -19.17 9.29 3.23
C ILE A 10 -19.56 10.13 4.44
N ARG A 11 -18.60 10.86 5.02
CA ARG A 11 -18.78 11.61 6.26
C ARG A 11 -19.87 12.66 6.18
N GLU A 12 -19.97 13.38 5.06
CA GLU A 12 -21.00 14.39 4.82
C GLU A 12 -22.41 13.79 4.68
N CYS A 13 -22.51 12.49 4.36
CA CYS A 13 -23.78 11.78 4.21
C CYS A 13 -24.21 11.03 5.49
N LEU A 14 -23.41 11.07 6.56
CA LEU A 14 -23.75 10.45 7.85
C LEU A 14 -24.63 11.37 8.68
N LYS A 15 -25.67 10.81 9.30
CA LYS A 15 -26.49 11.54 10.27
C LYS A 15 -25.77 11.66 11.62
N PRO A 16 -26.17 12.60 12.50
CA PRO A 16 -25.65 12.67 13.87
C PRO A 16 -25.75 11.31 14.57
N GLY A 17 -24.64 10.81 15.11
CA GLY A 17 -24.56 9.52 15.78
C GLY A 17 -24.44 8.29 14.86
N GLU A 18 -24.53 8.45 13.54
CA GLU A 18 -24.24 7.36 12.60
C GLU A 18 -22.72 7.17 12.44
N GLU A 19 -22.26 5.94 12.57
CA GLU A 19 -20.93 5.55 12.13
C GLU A 19 -20.96 5.03 10.70
N ALA A 20 -19.87 5.23 9.95
CA ALA A 20 -19.76 4.79 8.56
C ALA A 20 -20.07 3.29 8.37
N HIS A 21 -19.72 2.45 9.34
CA HIS A 21 -19.96 1.01 9.28
C HIS A 21 -21.45 0.65 9.36
N ASN A 22 -22.30 1.55 9.89
CA ASN A 22 -23.76 1.39 9.91
C ASN A 22 -24.40 1.67 8.55
N ARG A 23 -23.63 2.21 7.59
CA ARG A 23 -24.10 2.59 6.24
C ARG A 23 -23.32 1.85 5.14
N PRO A 24 -23.46 0.51 5.06
CA PRO A 24 -22.79 -0.28 4.02
C PRO A 24 -23.21 0.13 2.61
N ASP A 25 -24.41 0.69 2.44
CA ASP A 25 -24.90 1.25 1.19
C ASP A 25 -24.04 2.45 0.73
N LEU A 26 -23.75 3.40 1.64
CA LEU A 26 -22.90 4.56 1.35
C LEU A 26 -21.46 4.13 1.06
N LEU A 27 -20.91 3.24 1.89
CA LEU A 27 -19.56 2.70 1.72
C LEU A 27 -19.39 2.06 0.34
N CYS A 28 -20.35 1.22 -0.08
CA CYS A 28 -20.33 0.57 -1.38
C CYS A 28 -20.49 1.55 -2.54
N ARG A 29 -21.40 2.53 -2.43
CA ARG A 29 -21.65 3.54 -3.48
C ARG A 29 -20.42 4.41 -3.72
N VAL A 30 -19.86 4.99 -2.66
CA VAL A 30 -18.68 5.85 -2.78
C VAL A 30 -17.47 5.04 -3.26
N PHE A 31 -17.29 3.82 -2.75
CA PHE A 31 -16.24 2.92 -3.23
C PHE A 31 -16.38 2.61 -4.73
N LYS A 32 -17.59 2.28 -5.20
CA LYS A 32 -17.85 1.99 -6.62
C LYS A 32 -17.59 3.21 -7.50
N ALA A 33 -18.01 4.40 -7.07
CA ALA A 33 -17.74 5.64 -7.81
C ALA A 33 -16.23 5.91 -7.95
N LYS A 34 -15.48 5.83 -6.85
CA LYS A 34 -14.01 5.99 -6.88
C LYS A 34 -13.32 4.89 -7.67
N LEU A 35 -13.84 3.66 -7.65
CA LEU A 35 -13.33 2.55 -8.43
C LEU A 35 -13.51 2.81 -9.93
N SER A 36 -14.67 3.31 -10.34
CA SER A 36 -14.94 3.68 -11.74
C SER A 36 -13.95 4.73 -12.22
N ILE A 37 -13.79 5.81 -11.44
CA ILE A 37 -12.82 6.87 -11.76
C ILE A 37 -11.40 6.30 -11.89
N LEU A 38 -10.99 5.43 -10.97
CA LEU A 38 -9.66 4.80 -11.05
C LEU A 38 -9.51 3.93 -12.31
N ASN A 39 -10.52 3.14 -12.66
CA ASN A 39 -10.52 2.33 -13.88
C ASN A 39 -10.39 3.20 -15.12
N ASP A 40 -11.18 4.27 -15.22
CA ASP A 40 -11.17 5.18 -16.38
C ASP A 40 -9.79 5.83 -16.53
N ARG A 41 -9.17 6.25 -15.42
CA ARG A 41 -7.82 6.83 -15.43
C ARG A 41 -6.73 5.81 -15.80
N ILE A 42 -6.88 4.55 -15.44
CA ILE A 42 -5.94 3.49 -15.85
C ILE A 42 -6.12 3.18 -17.34
N MET A 43 -7.35 2.97 -17.78
CA MET A 43 -7.66 2.59 -19.17
C MET A 43 -7.37 3.70 -20.18
N SER A 44 -7.47 4.97 -19.78
CA SER A 44 -7.13 6.13 -20.61
C SER A 44 -5.63 6.44 -20.69
N GLY A 45 -4.77 5.67 -20.03
CA GLY A 45 -3.32 5.91 -20.04
C GLY A 45 -2.83 6.95 -19.03
N GLN A 46 -3.72 7.63 -18.29
CA GLN A 46 -3.33 8.70 -17.36
C GLN A 46 -2.45 8.22 -16.19
N ILE A 47 -2.54 6.94 -15.81
CA ILE A 47 -1.77 6.36 -14.70
C ILE A 47 -0.73 5.36 -15.22
N PHE A 48 -1.12 4.53 -16.19
CA PHE A 48 -0.31 3.47 -16.76
C PHE A 48 -0.67 3.27 -18.22
N GLU A 49 0.33 2.93 -19.02
CA GLU A 49 0.14 2.48 -20.39
C GLU A 49 -0.21 0.99 -20.41
N VAL A 50 -1.51 0.70 -20.44
CA VAL A 50 -2.06 -0.66 -20.28
C VAL A 50 -2.57 -1.25 -21.58
N VAL A 51 -2.50 -2.57 -21.67
CA VAL A 51 -3.27 -3.39 -22.60
C VAL A 51 -4.66 -3.65 -22.01
N SER A 52 -4.70 -4.01 -20.72
CA SER A 52 -5.94 -4.30 -20.03
C SER A 52 -5.78 -4.22 -18.50
N ILE A 53 -6.93 -4.17 -17.82
CA ILE A 53 -7.05 -4.24 -16.38
C ILE A 53 -8.07 -5.32 -16.03
N VAL A 54 -7.76 -6.12 -15.01
CA VAL A 54 -8.70 -7.05 -14.39
C VAL A 54 -8.75 -6.71 -12.91
N HIS A 55 -9.94 -6.66 -12.32
CA HIS A 55 -10.06 -6.45 -10.88
C HIS A 55 -11.16 -7.31 -10.26
N VAL A 56 -10.92 -7.72 -9.02
CA VAL A 56 -11.91 -8.43 -8.19
C VAL A 56 -12.18 -7.60 -6.96
N ILE A 57 -13.45 -7.53 -6.55
CA ILE A 57 -13.87 -6.83 -5.35
C ILE A 57 -14.22 -7.88 -4.29
N GLU A 58 -13.58 -7.77 -3.13
CA GLU A 58 -13.82 -8.63 -1.98
C GLU A 58 -14.20 -7.79 -0.76
N PHE A 59 -15.04 -8.35 0.11
CA PHE A 59 -15.39 -7.73 1.37
C PHE A 59 -14.44 -8.26 2.45
N LYS A 60 -13.63 -7.37 3.04
CA LYS A 60 -12.76 -7.74 4.17
C LYS A 60 -13.59 -8.07 5.40
N LYS A 61 -12.99 -8.73 6.41
CA LYS A 61 -13.60 -9.14 7.70
C LYS A 61 -14.42 -8.07 8.46
N ARG A 62 -14.37 -6.79 8.06
CA ARG A 62 -15.15 -5.68 8.62
C ARG A 62 -16.23 -5.14 7.65
N GLY A 63 -16.57 -5.90 6.61
CA GLY A 63 -17.56 -5.51 5.60
C GLY A 63 -17.14 -4.39 4.66
N LEU A 64 -15.86 -3.99 4.66
CA LEU A 64 -15.37 -2.94 3.76
C LEU A 64 -14.94 -3.53 2.41
N PRO A 65 -15.43 -2.97 1.29
CA PRO A 65 -15.03 -3.43 -0.03
C PRO A 65 -13.56 -3.11 -0.31
N HIS A 66 -12.91 -4.05 -0.99
CA HIS A 66 -11.52 -3.99 -1.36
C HIS A 66 -11.33 -4.55 -2.77
N ALA A 67 -10.74 -3.75 -3.65
CA ALA A 67 -10.42 -4.15 -5.01
C ALA A 67 -8.96 -4.61 -5.10
N HIS A 68 -8.78 -5.83 -5.58
CA HIS A 68 -7.51 -6.35 -6.08
C HIS A 68 -7.43 -6.09 -7.58
N PHE A 69 -6.29 -5.59 -8.06
CA PHE A 69 -6.08 -5.25 -9.46
C PHE A 69 -4.93 -6.07 -10.03
N LEU A 70 -5.15 -6.60 -11.24
CA LEU A 70 -4.12 -7.06 -12.14
C LEU A 70 -4.08 -6.07 -13.31
N ILE A 71 -2.94 -5.39 -13.47
CA ILE A 71 -2.72 -4.39 -14.51
C ILE A 71 -1.73 -4.97 -15.51
N ILE A 72 -2.16 -5.13 -16.77
CA ILE A 72 -1.32 -5.67 -17.83
C ILE A 72 -0.79 -4.50 -18.65
N LEU A 73 0.49 -4.19 -18.49
CA LEU A 73 1.16 -3.08 -19.18
C LEU A 73 1.48 -3.43 -20.65
N LYS A 74 1.44 -2.41 -21.52
CA LYS A 74 1.94 -2.51 -22.90
C LYS A 74 3.43 -2.92 -22.89
N PRO A 75 3.91 -3.75 -23.83
CA PRO A 75 5.29 -4.25 -23.83
C PRO A 75 6.36 -3.17 -23.67
N ALA A 76 6.21 -2.05 -24.38
CA ALA A 76 7.15 -0.92 -24.33
C ALA A 76 7.22 -0.19 -22.97
N TYR A 77 6.25 -0.43 -22.08
CA TYR A 77 6.12 0.23 -20.78
C TYR A 77 6.32 -0.73 -19.61
N LYS A 78 6.76 -1.97 -19.87
CA LYS A 78 7.07 -2.93 -18.83
C LYS A 78 8.35 -2.52 -18.09
N TYR A 79 8.31 -2.61 -16.77
CA TYR A 79 9.49 -2.45 -15.92
C TYR A 79 10.23 -3.79 -15.88
N LEU A 80 11.35 -3.87 -16.59
CA LEU A 80 12.11 -5.10 -16.79
C LEU A 80 13.50 -5.08 -16.14
N SER A 81 13.83 -4.03 -15.38
CA SER A 81 15.09 -3.94 -14.64
C SER A 81 14.85 -3.50 -13.19
N PRO A 82 15.75 -3.85 -12.26
CA PRO A 82 15.70 -3.37 -10.88
C PRO A 82 15.61 -1.85 -10.75
N GLU A 83 16.37 -1.11 -11.58
CA GLU A 83 16.37 0.36 -11.58
C GLU A 83 15.02 0.89 -12.04
N ALA A 84 14.36 0.19 -12.98
CA ALA A 84 13.02 0.54 -13.42
C ALA A 84 11.99 0.33 -12.30
N TYR A 85 12.14 -0.70 -11.46
CA TYR A 85 11.31 -0.90 -10.26
C TYR A 85 11.55 0.20 -9.24
N ASP A 86 12.80 0.56 -8.96
CA ASP A 86 13.15 1.60 -7.97
C ASP A 86 12.57 2.97 -8.32
N ARG A 87 12.32 3.25 -9.61
CA ARG A 87 11.64 4.49 -10.05
C ARG A 87 10.16 4.54 -9.70
N ILE A 88 9.53 3.40 -9.47
CA ILE A 88 8.07 3.32 -9.25
C ILE A 88 7.69 2.84 -7.87
N VAL A 89 8.47 1.93 -7.29
CA VAL A 89 8.22 1.31 -5.99
C VAL A 89 9.37 1.64 -5.07
N SER A 90 9.03 2.15 -3.89
CA SER A 90 9.98 2.35 -2.80
C SER A 90 9.58 1.48 -1.61
N ALA A 91 10.59 1.04 -0.87
CA ALA A 91 10.42 0.40 0.43
C ALA A 91 11.28 1.12 1.49
N GLU A 92 11.49 2.42 1.29
CA GLU A 92 12.30 3.30 2.14
C GLU A 92 11.42 4.43 2.71
N LEU A 93 11.80 4.93 3.88
CA LEU A 93 11.29 6.18 4.44
C LEU A 93 11.80 7.33 3.57
N LEU A 94 10.90 8.25 3.23
CA LEU A 94 11.25 9.46 2.50
C LEU A 94 11.88 10.49 3.44
N ASP A 95 12.52 11.49 2.86
CA ASP A 95 12.87 12.69 3.61
C ASP A 95 11.60 13.50 3.91
N LYS A 96 11.37 13.77 5.19
CA LYS A 96 10.21 14.55 5.64
C LYS A 96 10.24 15.97 5.08
N ASN A 97 11.42 16.52 4.78
CA ASN A 97 11.55 17.90 4.30
C ASN A 97 11.31 18.00 2.79
N GLU A 98 11.53 16.93 2.02
CA GLU A 98 11.29 16.91 0.58
C GLU A 98 9.80 16.79 0.25
N ASP A 99 9.11 15.84 0.88
CA ASP A 99 7.67 15.66 0.72
C ASP A 99 7.01 15.28 2.07
N PRO A 100 6.64 16.29 2.89
CA PRO A 100 6.00 16.04 4.18
C PRO A 100 4.68 15.27 4.05
N TYR A 101 3.97 15.44 2.94
CA TYR A 101 2.67 14.81 2.72
C TYR A 101 2.83 13.31 2.45
N LEU A 102 3.66 12.95 1.46
CA LEU A 102 3.93 11.55 1.15
C LEU A 102 4.65 10.84 2.31
N PHE A 103 5.57 11.53 3.00
CA PHE A 103 6.18 11.02 4.22
C PHE A 103 5.12 10.62 5.25
N ASN A 104 4.19 11.51 5.57
CA ASN A 104 3.12 11.21 6.53
C ASN A 104 2.22 10.06 6.06
N LEU A 105 1.93 9.96 4.75
CA LEU A 105 1.19 8.84 4.20
C LEU A 105 1.93 7.51 4.37
N VAL A 106 3.24 7.48 4.09
CA VAL A 106 4.10 6.30 4.25
C VAL A 106 4.14 5.88 5.72
N VAL A 107 4.41 6.80 6.64
CA VAL A 107 4.45 6.52 8.09
C VAL A 107 3.12 5.98 8.59
N THR A 108 2.00 6.54 8.12
CA THR A 108 0.67 6.17 8.59
C THR A 108 0.17 4.84 8.00
N HIS A 109 0.43 4.59 6.71
CA HIS A 109 -0.25 3.51 5.97
C HIS A 109 0.70 2.44 5.41
N MET A 110 1.98 2.78 5.24
CA MET A 110 2.99 1.92 4.62
C MET A 110 4.04 1.46 5.63
N MET A 111 3.80 1.59 6.93
CA MET A 111 4.62 0.95 7.96
C MET A 111 3.97 -0.37 8.39
N HIS A 112 4.75 -1.45 8.34
CA HIS A 112 4.39 -2.66 9.04
C HIS A 112 4.45 -2.38 10.54
N GLY A 113 3.36 -2.69 11.25
CA GLY A 113 3.33 -2.51 12.70
C GLY A 113 4.39 -3.38 13.39
N PRO A 114 4.86 -2.97 14.59
CA PRO A 114 5.78 -3.78 15.38
C PRO A 114 5.20 -5.17 15.59
N CYS A 115 6.04 -6.18 15.39
CA CYS A 115 5.75 -7.60 15.56
C CYS A 115 7.06 -8.34 15.92
N GLY A 116 7.02 -9.67 16.01
CA GLY A 116 8.16 -10.44 16.47
C GLY A 116 8.44 -10.17 17.94
N SER A 117 9.70 -9.96 18.29
CA SER A 117 10.12 -9.60 19.64
C SER A 117 9.52 -8.27 20.12
N LEU A 118 9.28 -7.31 19.22
CA LEU A 118 8.71 -6.01 19.58
C LEU A 118 7.23 -6.10 19.95
N ASN A 119 6.50 -7.07 19.40
CA ASN A 119 5.10 -7.32 19.76
C ASN A 119 4.68 -8.76 19.36
N PRO A 120 4.89 -9.74 20.25
CA PRO A 120 4.56 -11.13 19.98
C PRO A 120 3.04 -11.39 19.81
N LYS A 121 2.19 -10.48 20.29
CA LYS A 121 0.72 -10.58 20.25
C LYS A 121 0.10 -9.95 19.00
N ASN A 122 0.91 -9.44 18.06
CA ASN A 122 0.38 -8.82 16.85
C ASN A 122 -0.35 -9.85 15.98
N VAL A 123 -1.43 -9.44 15.30
CA VAL A 123 -2.20 -10.26 14.33
C VAL A 123 -1.39 -10.74 13.12
N SER A 124 -0.19 -10.19 12.90
CA SER A 124 0.75 -10.69 11.90
C SER A 124 1.56 -11.90 12.36
N MET A 125 1.53 -12.24 13.64
CA MET A 125 2.30 -13.36 14.21
C MET A 125 1.59 -14.69 13.99
N VAL A 126 2.32 -15.68 13.48
CA VAL A 126 1.89 -17.07 13.28
C VAL A 126 3.04 -17.97 13.69
N ASN A 127 2.80 -18.92 14.61
CA ASN A 127 3.81 -19.86 15.12
C ASN A 127 5.12 -19.17 15.58
N GLY A 128 4.98 -18.03 16.29
CA GLY A 128 6.11 -17.26 16.82
C GLY A 128 6.89 -16.42 15.79
N LYS A 129 6.49 -16.43 14.51
CA LYS A 129 7.13 -15.63 13.46
C LYS A 129 6.12 -14.69 12.78
N CYS A 130 6.60 -13.54 12.27
CA CYS A 130 5.75 -12.69 11.46
C CYS A 130 5.44 -13.39 10.13
N LYS A 131 4.15 -13.54 9.78
CA LYS A 131 3.68 -14.16 8.54
C LYS A 131 4.22 -13.50 7.27
N ASN A 132 4.59 -12.23 7.35
CA ASN A 132 5.15 -11.46 6.25
C ASN A 132 6.67 -11.31 6.34
N HIS A 133 7.30 -11.98 7.33
CA HIS A 133 8.74 -11.94 7.60
C HIS A 133 9.27 -10.52 7.80
N TYR A 134 8.64 -9.76 8.70
CA TYR A 134 9.17 -8.49 9.18
C TYR A 134 9.87 -8.68 10.54
N ALA A 135 10.92 -7.91 10.85
CA ALA A 135 11.55 -6.90 10.00
C ALA A 135 12.26 -7.53 8.77
N LYS A 136 12.28 -6.83 7.64
CA LYS A 136 13.02 -7.27 6.44
C LYS A 136 14.52 -7.03 6.63
N GLU A 137 15.35 -7.72 5.86
CA GLU A 137 16.77 -7.37 5.77
C GLU A 137 16.96 -6.07 4.98
N PHE A 138 18.04 -5.35 5.27
CA PHE A 138 18.47 -4.24 4.44
C PHE A 138 18.97 -4.78 3.08
N ALA A 139 18.80 -3.97 2.04
CA ALA A 139 19.23 -4.28 0.68
C ALA A 139 19.66 -2.98 -0.01
N GLU A 140 20.93 -2.88 -0.42
CA GLU A 140 21.45 -1.69 -1.08
C GLU A 140 20.86 -1.47 -2.48
N TYR A 141 20.41 -2.54 -3.13
CA TYR A 141 19.81 -2.51 -4.47
C TYR A 141 18.62 -3.46 -4.54
N THR A 142 17.69 -3.18 -5.46
CA THR A 142 16.62 -4.14 -5.78
C THR A 142 17.22 -5.35 -6.48
N THR A 143 16.81 -6.55 -6.08
CA THR A 143 17.19 -7.79 -6.77
C THR A 143 15.95 -8.56 -7.21
N GLN A 144 16.01 -9.08 -8.44
CA GLN A 144 14.95 -9.91 -8.99
C GLN A 144 15.26 -11.37 -8.66
N GLY A 145 14.39 -12.01 -7.89
CA GLY A 145 14.49 -13.45 -7.65
C GLY A 145 13.88 -14.26 -8.79
N THR A 146 14.43 -15.44 -9.06
CA THR A 146 13.86 -16.38 -10.04
C THR A 146 12.56 -16.97 -9.50
N GLY A 147 11.42 -16.53 -10.06
CA GLY A 147 10.10 -17.04 -9.68
C GLY A 147 9.58 -16.53 -8.32
N THR A 148 10.19 -15.50 -7.76
CA THR A 148 9.75 -14.87 -6.50
C THR A 148 9.54 -13.38 -6.66
N TYR A 149 8.83 -12.78 -5.71
CA TYR A 149 8.75 -11.33 -5.58
C TYR A 149 10.14 -10.69 -5.52
N PRO A 150 10.34 -9.49 -6.11
CA PRO A 150 11.59 -8.75 -5.98
C PRO A 150 11.92 -8.46 -4.52
N ILE A 151 13.21 -8.51 -4.19
CA ILE A 151 13.70 -7.92 -2.94
C ILE A 151 13.94 -6.45 -3.25
N TYR A 152 13.00 -5.60 -2.84
CA TYR A 152 13.13 -4.15 -3.06
C TYR A 152 14.26 -3.55 -2.24
N ARG A 153 14.93 -2.56 -2.85
CA ARG A 153 15.93 -1.71 -2.20
C ARG A 153 15.39 -1.14 -0.90
N ARG A 154 16.24 -1.21 0.12
CA ARG A 154 15.93 -0.91 1.51
C ARG A 154 17.23 -0.58 2.22
N ARG A 155 17.77 0.61 1.98
CA ARG A 155 19.09 1.01 2.51
C ARG A 155 19.06 1.26 4.00
N ASN A 156 20.21 1.04 4.64
CA ASN A 156 20.43 1.46 6.02
C ASN A 156 20.95 2.91 6.04
N ASP A 157 20.04 3.86 5.89
CA ASP A 157 20.34 5.30 5.84
C ASP A 157 20.22 6.01 7.20
N GLY A 158 20.00 5.24 8.29
CA GLY A 158 19.82 5.77 9.64
C GLY A 158 18.46 6.43 9.90
N ARG A 159 17.56 6.52 8.92
CA ARG A 159 16.24 7.14 9.11
C ARG A 159 15.35 6.24 9.96
N THR A 160 14.63 6.86 10.91
CA THR A 160 13.70 6.16 11.79
C THR A 160 12.45 6.97 12.07
N VAL A 161 11.36 6.27 12.41
CA VAL A 161 10.07 6.86 12.79
C VAL A 161 9.46 6.11 13.98
N LYS A 162 8.69 6.82 14.81
CA LYS A 162 7.98 6.22 15.94
C LYS A 162 6.60 5.73 15.49
N VAL A 163 6.39 4.42 15.50
CA VAL A 163 5.12 3.77 15.14
C VAL A 163 4.64 2.92 16.30
N ARG A 164 3.45 3.24 16.83
CA ARG A 164 2.83 2.54 17.98
C ARG A 164 3.75 2.38 19.19
N GLY A 165 4.56 3.40 19.47
CA GLY A 165 5.49 3.41 20.60
C GLY A 165 6.90 2.88 20.30
N HIS A 166 7.13 2.27 19.14
CA HIS A 166 8.43 1.69 18.77
C HIS A 166 9.13 2.51 17.68
N VAL A 167 10.46 2.59 17.76
CA VAL A 167 11.30 3.21 16.72
C VAL A 167 11.56 2.18 15.63
N LEU A 168 11.09 2.46 14.42
CA LEU A 168 11.19 1.58 13.25
C LEU A 168 11.95 2.29 12.12
N ASP A 169 12.71 1.51 11.34
CA ASP A 169 13.49 1.96 10.19
C ASP A 169 12.94 1.37 8.86
N ASN A 170 13.70 1.50 7.78
CA ASN A 170 13.35 1.03 6.44
C ASN A 170 12.99 -0.48 6.38
N ARG A 171 13.47 -1.30 7.33
CA ARG A 171 13.13 -2.73 7.43
C ARG A 171 11.65 -2.99 7.68
N TRP A 172 10.93 -1.98 8.15
CA TRP A 172 9.51 -2.04 8.48
C TRP A 172 8.60 -1.43 7.42
N VAL A 173 9.17 -0.79 6.40
CA VAL A 173 8.38 -0.15 5.33
C VAL A 173 7.79 -1.22 4.41
N ILE A 174 6.49 -1.15 4.18
CA ILE A 174 5.77 -1.95 3.19
C ILE A 174 5.98 -1.28 1.83
N PRO A 175 6.39 -2.02 0.78
CA PRO A 175 6.58 -1.44 -0.55
C PRO A 175 5.35 -0.67 -1.05
N TYR A 176 5.58 0.56 -1.55
CA TYR A 176 4.55 1.48 -1.99
C TYR A 176 4.96 2.18 -3.30
N LYS A 177 3.97 2.64 -4.07
CA LYS A 177 4.24 3.40 -5.29
C LYS A 177 4.58 4.86 -4.94
N LEU A 178 5.64 5.42 -5.52
CA LEU A 178 6.07 6.81 -5.24
C LEU A 178 5.02 7.85 -5.70
N SER A 179 4.30 7.58 -6.78
CA SER A 179 3.37 8.55 -7.39
C SER A 179 1.92 8.44 -6.94
N TYR A 180 1.53 7.36 -6.24
CA TYR A 180 0.13 7.13 -5.86
C TYR A 180 0.02 6.37 -4.54
N GLN A 181 -1.04 6.61 -3.77
CA GLN A 181 -1.38 5.89 -2.52
C GLN A 181 -1.82 4.45 -2.78
N CYS A 182 -0.93 3.62 -3.33
CA CYS A 182 -1.17 2.22 -3.61
C CYS A 182 -0.07 1.39 -2.98
N ARG A 183 -0.48 0.43 -2.13
CA ARG A 183 0.38 -0.70 -1.79
C ARG A 183 0.56 -1.52 -3.06
N VAL A 184 1.81 -1.78 -3.41
CA VAL A 184 2.15 -2.53 -4.61
C VAL A 184 2.67 -3.90 -4.20
N VAL A 185 2.16 -4.92 -4.86
CA VAL A 185 2.69 -6.29 -4.85
C VAL A 185 2.90 -6.60 -6.33
N LEU A 186 4.11 -6.35 -6.85
CA LEU A 186 4.49 -6.70 -8.24
C LEU A 186 5.06 -8.10 -8.25
#